data_AF-A0A814JSN8-F1
#
_entry.id   AF-A0A814JSN8-F1
#
_cell.length_a   1.000
_cell.length_b   1.000
_cell.length_c   1.000
_cell.angle_alpha   90.00
_cell.angle_beta   90.00
_cell.angle_gamma   90.00
#
_symmetry.space_group_name_H-M   'P 1'
#
loop_
_entity.id
_entity.type
_entity.pdbx_description
1 polymer ?
#
loop_
_entity_poly.entity_id
_entity_poly.type
_entity_poly.pdbx_seq_one_letter_code
_entity_poly.pdbx_strand_id
1 'polypeptide(L)'
;MALAFSNTNKFLLNNQHILRSVLILSVRYKQRGHIADHLVEHHRKLPLSKVKAGTTEDVSQVTDEKNQNVRTTPHDFKYVYPDFLPNPIPFLRDRILEKLERKDMFRRRQQIDIPEFYVGSVLAVTSADPYAPSRRNRFVGICIQREKHGLKHEFTLRNIVDGLGVEIVYELYNPTITRIEVLKLERRLDENLAYLRDAPPEYCTFPFDMEPVKLPPGSGVPLNTIQVPITSTHWQYKWERHDLKGVLLPPLPRSVRKAAERYSEPWRQWDIMRQYRTEIHDEDRDEIFEDIEKHKQDLAQYRIDSKENIKIIRTRQKAAGRKAILDDSQQTKHSNPPTSK
;
A
#
# COMPACT_ATOMS: atom_id res chain seq x y z
N MET A 1 -17.04 -46.97 -34.07
CA MET A 1 -16.60 -45.79 -34.85
C MET A 1 -17.74 -44.76 -34.88
N ALA A 2 -17.90 -44.00 -33.80
CA ALA A 2 -18.79 -42.82 -33.74
C ALA A 2 -18.37 -41.99 -32.52
N LEU A 3 -17.62 -40.92 -32.79
CA LEU A 3 -17.11 -39.97 -31.81
C LEU A 3 -18.21 -39.00 -31.43
N ALA A 4 -18.71 -39.10 -30.19
CA ALA A 4 -19.52 -38.07 -29.57
C ALA A 4 -18.58 -37.06 -28.89
N PHE A 5 -18.29 -35.95 -29.59
CA PHE A 5 -17.60 -34.81 -29.00
C PHE A 5 -18.56 -34.06 -28.06
N SER A 6 -18.23 -34.09 -26.78
CA SER A 6 -18.95 -33.42 -25.70
C SER A 6 -18.81 -31.90 -25.77
N ASN A 7 -19.94 -31.23 -25.56
CA ASN A 7 -20.10 -29.81 -25.26
C ASN A 7 -19.21 -29.34 -24.10
N THR A 8 -18.00 -28.87 -24.38
CA THR A 8 -17.16 -28.11 -23.45
C THR A 8 -16.59 -26.89 -24.14
N ASN A 9 -17.42 -25.89 -24.43
CA ASN A 9 -16.96 -24.58 -24.91
C ASN A 9 -17.95 -23.46 -24.56
N LYS A 10 -18.32 -23.34 -23.28
CA LYS A 10 -19.08 -22.18 -22.78
C LYS A 10 -18.31 -21.30 -21.77
N PHE A 11 -17.09 -21.67 -21.39
CA PHE A 11 -16.24 -20.84 -20.51
C PHE A 11 -15.16 -20.02 -21.25
N LEU A 12 -14.95 -20.27 -22.55
CA LEU A 12 -13.97 -19.51 -23.36
C LEU A 12 -14.59 -18.38 -24.19
N LEU A 13 -15.91 -18.22 -24.19
CA LEU A 13 -16.59 -17.17 -24.96
C LEU A 13 -16.77 -15.84 -24.20
N ASN A 14 -16.70 -15.84 -22.86
CA ASN A 14 -16.81 -14.60 -22.08
C ASN A 14 -15.51 -13.79 -21.97
N ASN A 15 -14.35 -14.38 -22.31
CA ASN A 15 -13.06 -13.66 -22.35
C ASN A 15 -12.70 -13.12 -23.74
N GLN A 16 -13.45 -13.45 -24.79
CA GLN A 16 -13.20 -12.86 -26.11
C GLN A 16 -13.70 -11.41 -26.22
N HIS A 17 -14.71 -11.02 -25.44
CA HIS A 17 -15.14 -9.62 -25.38
C HIS A 17 -14.13 -8.73 -24.65
N ILE A 18 -13.46 -9.24 -23.62
CA ILE A 18 -12.41 -8.52 -22.89
C ILE A 18 -11.13 -8.41 -23.74
N LEU A 19 -10.73 -9.47 -24.44
CA LEU A 19 -9.57 -9.42 -25.33
C LEU A 19 -9.81 -8.55 -26.57
N ARG A 20 -11.03 -8.52 -27.11
CA ARG A 20 -11.40 -7.60 -28.20
C ARG A 20 -11.55 -6.15 -27.72
N SER A 21 -12.03 -5.88 -26.50
CA SER A 21 -12.08 -4.52 -25.96
C SER A 21 -10.68 -3.98 -25.66
N VAL A 22 -9.75 -4.81 -25.16
CA VAL A 22 -8.35 -4.42 -24.94
C VAL A 22 -7.63 -4.13 -26.26
N LEU A 23 -7.93 -4.89 -27.32
CA LEU A 23 -7.37 -4.64 -28.67
C LEU A 23 -7.96 -3.38 -29.32
N ILE A 24 -9.25 -3.08 -29.09
CA ILE A 24 -9.90 -1.86 -29.60
C ILE A 24 -9.44 -0.61 -28.82
N LEU A 25 -9.12 -0.74 -27.52
CA LEU A 25 -8.52 0.34 -26.72
C LEU A 25 -7.05 0.59 -27.07
N SER A 26 -6.26 -0.45 -27.32
CA SER A 26 -4.86 -0.30 -27.72
C SER A 26 -4.69 0.25 -29.14
N VAL A 27 -5.62 -0.07 -30.05
CA VAL A 27 -5.67 0.54 -31.39
C VAL A 27 -6.17 2.00 -31.34
N ARG A 28 -7.11 2.35 -30.46
CA ARG A 28 -7.56 3.74 -30.29
C ARG A 28 -6.52 4.64 -29.60
N TYR A 29 -5.67 4.10 -28.73
CA TYR A 29 -4.56 4.87 -28.13
C TYR A 29 -3.45 5.20 -29.14
N LYS A 30 -3.30 4.41 -30.21
CA LYS A 30 -2.29 4.65 -31.25
C LYS A 30 -2.65 5.80 -32.22
N GLN A 31 -3.91 6.25 -32.26
CA GLN A 31 -4.39 7.23 -33.25
C GLN A 31 -4.67 8.64 -32.71
N ARG A 32 -4.56 8.89 -31.40
CA ARG A 32 -4.52 10.28 -30.91
C ARG A 32 -3.09 10.76 -30.97
N GLY A 33 -2.79 11.56 -32.00
CA GLY A 33 -1.47 12.16 -32.23
C GLY A 33 -0.85 12.60 -30.92
N HIS A 34 0.31 12.01 -30.61
CA HIS A 34 1.17 12.54 -29.55
C HIS A 34 1.44 13.99 -29.91
N ILE A 35 1.12 14.92 -29.01
CA ILE A 35 1.85 16.18 -28.96
C ILE A 35 3.28 15.73 -28.63
N ALA A 36 4.11 15.60 -29.66
CA ALA A 36 5.50 15.19 -29.54
C ALA A 36 6.28 16.34 -28.90
N ASP A 37 6.11 16.49 -27.61
CA ASP A 37 6.91 17.40 -26.82
C ASP A 37 8.18 16.64 -26.43
N HIS A 38 9.31 17.05 -27.01
CA HIS A 38 10.61 16.41 -26.83
C HIS A 38 10.98 16.26 -25.34
N LEU A 39 10.51 17.20 -24.50
CA LEU A 39 10.66 17.16 -23.04
C LEU A 39 9.96 15.94 -22.42
N VAL A 40 8.70 15.70 -22.81
CA VAL A 40 7.88 14.59 -22.32
C VAL A 40 8.48 13.26 -22.79
N GLU A 41 8.92 13.19 -24.04
CA GLU A 41 9.54 11.97 -24.60
C GLU A 41 10.84 11.60 -23.87
N HIS A 42 11.64 12.60 -23.48
CA HIS A 42 12.86 12.40 -22.69
C HIS A 42 12.56 11.76 -21.31
N HIS A 43 11.48 12.19 -20.65
CA HIS A 43 11.08 11.64 -19.34
C HIS A 43 10.38 10.27 -19.42
N ARG A 44 9.88 9.85 -20.58
CA ARG A 44 9.26 8.52 -20.80
C ARG A 44 10.27 7.39 -21.00
N LYS A 45 11.43 7.67 -21.60
CA LYS A 45 12.46 6.65 -21.90
C LYS A 45 13.05 6.09 -20.60
N LEU A 46 13.25 4.76 -20.54
CA LEU A 46 13.93 4.09 -19.43
C LEU A 46 15.39 4.57 -19.31
N PRO A 47 15.99 4.58 -18.10
CA PRO A 47 17.38 5.00 -17.93
C PRO A 47 18.38 4.10 -18.67
N LEU A 48 17.98 2.88 -19.06
CA LEU A 48 18.74 2.01 -19.97
C LEU A 48 19.13 2.67 -21.30
N SER A 49 18.45 3.74 -21.73
CA SER A 49 18.88 4.53 -22.90
C SER A 49 20.01 5.54 -22.61
N LYS A 50 20.41 5.73 -21.34
CA LYS A 50 21.59 6.52 -20.94
C LYS A 50 22.88 5.74 -20.97
N VAL A 51 22.84 4.42 -21.24
CA VAL A 51 24.03 3.71 -21.70
C VAL A 51 24.34 4.28 -23.08
N LYS A 52 25.15 5.33 -23.12
CA LYS A 52 25.91 5.67 -24.34
C LYS A 52 26.50 4.34 -24.82
N ALA A 53 26.30 4.02 -26.09
CA ALA A 53 27.12 3.04 -26.78
C ALA A 53 28.58 3.54 -26.69
N GLY A 54 29.22 3.26 -25.57
CA GLY A 54 30.60 3.49 -25.29
C GLY A 54 31.36 2.34 -25.91
N THR A 55 32.34 2.72 -26.72
CA THR A 55 33.42 1.91 -27.26
C THR A 55 33.79 0.73 -26.35
N THR A 56 33.93 -0.45 -26.96
CA THR A 56 34.34 -1.71 -26.34
C THR A 56 35.79 -1.64 -25.85
N GLU A 57 36.14 -0.79 -24.90
CA GLU A 57 37.44 -0.83 -24.23
C GLU A 57 37.24 -0.46 -22.74
N ASP A 58 37.76 -1.33 -21.87
CA ASP A 58 37.95 -1.21 -20.41
C ASP A 58 36.72 -1.29 -19.48
N VAL A 59 36.18 -2.50 -19.35
CA VAL A 59 35.18 -2.88 -18.31
C VAL A 59 35.82 -3.39 -17.01
N SER A 60 37.15 -3.53 -16.94
CA SER A 60 37.84 -4.22 -15.83
C SER A 60 38.53 -3.31 -14.79
N GLN A 61 38.44 -1.98 -14.89
CA GLN A 61 39.15 -1.08 -13.94
C GLN A 61 38.28 0.06 -13.34
N VAL A 62 36.99 0.13 -13.66
CA VAL A 62 36.06 1.13 -13.06
C VAL A 62 35.20 0.52 -11.93
N THR A 63 35.33 -0.78 -11.66
CA THR A 63 34.44 -1.53 -10.76
C THR A 63 34.77 -1.45 -9.27
N ASP A 64 35.95 -0.96 -8.87
CA ASP A 64 36.43 -1.24 -7.51
C ASP A 64 36.43 -0.03 -6.55
N GLU A 65 36.26 1.20 -7.02
CA GLU A 65 36.27 2.39 -6.13
C GLU A 65 34.90 3.07 -5.93
N LYS A 66 33.88 2.73 -6.73
CA LYS A 66 32.50 3.26 -6.55
C LYS A 66 31.59 2.37 -5.69
N ASN A 67 32.13 1.30 -5.10
CA ASN A 67 31.34 0.26 -4.47
C ASN A 67 31.19 0.39 -2.94
N GLN A 68 31.62 1.50 -2.33
CA GLN A 68 31.58 1.68 -0.87
C GLN A 68 30.36 2.43 -0.35
N ASN A 69 29.46 2.92 -1.22
CA ASN A 69 28.28 3.67 -0.74
C ASN A 69 27.06 3.52 -1.66
N VAL A 70 26.88 2.35 -2.28
CA VAL A 70 25.61 2.03 -2.94
C VAL A 70 24.59 1.82 -1.82
N ARG A 71 23.72 2.82 -1.58
CA ARG A 71 22.57 2.69 -0.71
C ARG A 71 21.63 1.67 -1.35
N THR A 72 21.85 0.40 -1.06
CA THR A 72 21.02 -0.68 -1.57
C THR A 72 19.63 -0.57 -0.96
N THR A 73 18.60 -0.71 -1.79
CA THR A 73 17.22 -0.77 -1.33
C THR A 73 17.05 -1.91 -0.32
N PRO A 74 16.44 -1.65 0.86
CA PRO A 74 16.18 -2.71 1.83
C PRO A 74 15.36 -3.84 1.20
N HIS A 75 15.72 -5.09 1.47
CA HIS A 75 15.05 -6.27 0.90
C HIS A 75 13.54 -6.28 1.22
N ASP A 76 13.14 -5.74 2.38
CA ASP A 76 11.73 -5.66 2.81
C ASP A 76 10.92 -4.53 2.17
N PHE A 77 11.54 -3.69 1.31
CA PHE A 77 10.90 -2.53 0.69
C PHE A 77 9.57 -2.86 0.00
N LYS A 78 9.52 -3.99 -0.72
CA LYS A 78 8.33 -4.47 -1.42
C LYS A 78 7.12 -4.63 -0.50
N TYR A 79 7.35 -5.05 0.75
CA TYR A 79 6.30 -5.36 1.71
C TYR A 79 5.86 -4.12 2.51
N VAL A 80 6.79 -3.21 2.79
CA VAL A 80 6.51 -1.94 3.48
C VAL A 80 5.68 -1.02 2.58
N TYR A 81 6.12 -0.84 1.32
CA TYR A 81 5.59 0.15 0.39
C TYR A 81 5.08 -0.46 -0.94
N PRO A 82 4.17 -1.46 -0.93
CA PRO A 82 3.65 -2.07 -2.15
C PRO A 82 2.84 -1.10 -3.01
N ASP A 83 2.33 -0.01 -2.43
CA ASP A 83 1.56 1.02 -3.13
C ASP A 83 2.40 1.90 -4.05
N PHE A 84 3.67 2.09 -3.73
CA PHE A 84 4.60 2.88 -4.55
C PHE A 84 5.20 2.08 -5.71
N LEU A 85 5.03 0.76 -5.69
CA LEU A 85 5.52 -0.12 -6.72
C LEU A 85 4.76 0.11 -8.04
N PRO A 86 5.45 0.11 -9.18
CA PRO A 86 4.81 0.30 -10.47
C PRO A 86 3.93 -0.91 -10.83
N ASN A 87 3.05 -0.71 -11.81
CA ASN A 87 2.25 -1.80 -12.35
C ASN A 87 3.17 -2.86 -12.98
N PRO A 88 3.09 -4.15 -12.57
CA PRO A 88 3.92 -5.21 -13.16
C PRO A 88 3.60 -5.45 -14.64
N ILE A 89 2.46 -4.96 -15.14
CA ILE A 89 2.04 -5.09 -16.53
C ILE A 89 2.66 -3.96 -17.37
N PRO A 90 3.70 -4.21 -18.19
CA PRO A 90 4.49 -3.12 -18.79
C PRO A 90 3.69 -2.25 -19.77
N PHE A 91 2.69 -2.81 -20.44
CA PHE A 91 1.87 -2.07 -21.41
C PHE A 91 0.90 -1.07 -20.78
N LEU A 92 0.66 -1.17 -19.47
CA LEU A 92 -0.15 -0.21 -18.72
C LEU A 92 0.71 0.87 -18.04
N ARG A 93 2.03 0.83 -18.25
CA ARG A 93 3.01 1.63 -17.53
C ARG A 93 3.35 2.92 -18.28
N ASP A 94 3.28 4.07 -17.61
CA ASP A 94 3.84 5.36 -18.08
C ASP A 94 4.64 6.02 -16.95
N ARG A 95 5.94 6.20 -17.15
CA ARG A 95 6.86 6.75 -16.13
C ARG A 95 6.45 8.14 -15.66
N ILE A 96 5.89 8.97 -16.55
CA ILE A 96 5.48 10.33 -16.18
C ILE A 96 4.25 10.28 -15.29
N LEU A 97 3.28 9.43 -15.64
CA LEU A 97 2.10 9.21 -14.83
C LEU A 97 2.50 8.73 -13.44
N GLU A 98 3.36 7.71 -13.35
CA GLU A 98 3.86 7.18 -12.06
C GLU A 98 4.51 8.27 -11.19
N LYS A 99 5.32 9.14 -11.80
CA LYS A 99 5.97 10.26 -11.07
C LYS A 99 4.96 11.29 -10.58
N LEU A 100 3.94 11.61 -11.37
CA LEU A 100 2.88 12.54 -10.98
C LEU A 100 2.01 11.93 -9.87
N GLU A 101 1.60 10.67 -10.02
CA GLU A 101 0.87 9.93 -9.00
C GLU A 101 1.66 9.85 -7.69
N ARG A 102 2.97 9.58 -7.75
CA ARG A 102 3.84 9.56 -6.57
C ARG A 102 3.91 10.90 -5.86
N LYS A 103 4.01 12.00 -6.60
CA LYS A 103 3.97 13.36 -6.02
C LYS A 103 2.64 13.60 -5.30
N ASP A 104 1.52 13.14 -5.86
CA ASP A 104 0.20 13.30 -5.24
C ASP A 104 0.04 12.41 -4.00
N MET A 105 0.54 11.17 -4.04
CA MET A 105 0.60 10.27 -2.88
C MET A 105 1.38 10.90 -1.71
N PHE A 106 2.54 11.50 -2.00
CA PHE A 106 3.33 12.22 -1.01
C PHE A 106 2.59 13.41 -0.40
N ARG A 107 1.92 14.22 -1.22
CA ARG A 107 1.08 15.32 -0.70
C ARG A 107 -0.01 14.80 0.22
N ARG A 108 -0.63 13.66 -0.10
CA ARG A 108 -1.65 13.06 0.76
C ARG A 108 -1.07 12.55 2.08
N ARG A 109 0.09 11.88 2.05
CA ARG A 109 0.82 11.42 3.27
C ARG A 109 1.31 12.56 4.17
N GLN A 110 1.41 13.79 3.68
CA GLN A 110 1.62 14.97 4.52
C GLN A 110 0.39 15.33 5.36
N GLN A 111 -0.80 15.04 4.85
CA GLN A 111 -2.08 15.38 5.50
C GLN A 111 -2.57 14.28 6.44
N ILE A 112 -2.34 13.01 6.08
CA ILE A 112 -2.70 11.85 6.91
C ILE A 112 -1.46 10.99 7.20
N ASP A 113 -1.29 10.61 8.46
CA ASP A 113 -0.25 9.67 8.87
C ASP A 113 -0.67 8.26 8.47
N ILE A 114 0.03 7.70 7.47
CA ILE A 114 -0.20 6.33 6.99
C ILE A 114 0.89 5.44 7.61
N PRO A 115 0.55 4.59 8.58
CA PRO A 115 1.52 3.74 9.25
C PRO A 115 1.98 2.59 8.34
N GLU A 116 3.08 1.95 8.73
CA GLU A 116 3.51 0.68 8.16
C GLU A 116 2.60 -0.45 8.65
N PHE A 117 2.10 -1.27 7.72
CA PHE A 117 1.33 -2.47 8.05
C PHE A 117 1.46 -3.52 6.95
N TYR A 118 1.17 -4.78 7.30
CA TYR A 118 1.28 -5.91 6.40
C TYR A 118 -0.04 -6.67 6.30
N VAL A 119 -0.12 -7.57 5.33
CA VAL A 119 -1.19 -8.56 5.30
C VAL A 119 -1.06 -9.45 6.54
N GLY A 120 -2.17 -9.56 7.28
CA GLY A 120 -2.23 -10.20 8.60
C GLY A 120 -2.22 -9.23 9.78
N SER A 121 -1.83 -7.97 9.59
CA SER A 121 -1.90 -6.96 10.65
C SER A 121 -3.35 -6.57 10.96
N VAL A 122 -3.64 -6.25 12.22
CA VAL A 122 -4.95 -5.78 12.68
C VAL A 122 -4.96 -4.26 12.70
N LEU A 123 -5.92 -3.66 11.99
CA LEU A 123 -6.03 -2.22 11.80
C LEU A 123 -7.36 -1.69 12.35
N ALA A 124 -7.35 -0.44 12.79
CA ALA A 124 -8.54 0.36 13.01
C ALA A 124 -8.54 1.55 12.03
N VAL A 125 -9.54 1.60 11.15
CA VAL A 125 -9.67 2.68 10.17
C VAL A 125 -10.86 3.55 10.55
N THR A 126 -10.61 4.85 10.66
CA THR A 126 -11.65 5.85 10.87
C THR A 126 -11.90 6.61 9.57
N SER A 127 -13.10 6.46 9.01
CA SER A 127 -13.57 7.15 7.80
C SER A 127 -14.69 8.13 8.14
N ALA A 128 -14.75 9.26 7.45
CA ALA A 128 -15.90 10.15 7.50
C ALA A 128 -17.09 9.52 6.75
N ASP A 129 -18.28 9.52 7.33
CA ASP A 129 -19.48 9.03 6.66
C ASP A 129 -20.62 10.02 6.92
N PRO A 130 -21.18 10.68 5.90
CA PRO A 130 -22.27 11.64 6.06
C PRO A 130 -23.50 11.06 6.77
N TYR A 131 -23.75 9.76 6.64
CA TYR A 131 -24.95 9.09 7.14
C TYR A 131 -24.76 8.44 8.51
N ALA A 132 -23.50 8.30 8.98
CA ALA A 132 -23.23 7.78 10.30
C ALA A 132 -23.68 8.79 11.39
N PRO A 133 -24.20 8.34 12.55
CA PRO A 133 -24.68 9.22 13.62
C PRO A 133 -23.64 10.25 14.10
N SER A 134 -22.37 9.84 14.18
CA SER A 134 -21.23 10.66 14.60
C SER A 134 -20.49 11.31 13.42
N ARG A 135 -21.00 11.15 12.20
CA ARG A 135 -20.34 11.46 10.91
C ARG A 135 -18.98 10.78 10.69
N ARG A 136 -18.59 9.86 11.57
CA ARG A 136 -17.33 9.12 11.53
C ARG A 136 -17.62 7.67 11.85
N ASN A 137 -17.17 6.78 10.97
CA ASN A 137 -17.25 5.35 11.18
C ASN A 137 -15.85 4.81 11.51
N ARG A 138 -15.73 3.99 12.55
CA ARG A 138 -14.49 3.30 12.91
C ARG A 138 -14.70 1.80 12.74
N PHE A 139 -13.92 1.19 11.87
CA PHE A 139 -13.94 -0.25 11.63
C PHE A 139 -12.61 -0.88 12.04
N VAL A 140 -12.68 -1.96 12.82
CA VAL A 140 -11.53 -2.75 13.24
C VAL A 140 -11.57 -4.09 12.52
N GLY A 141 -10.43 -4.55 12.01
CA GLY A 141 -10.32 -5.85 11.38
C GLY A 141 -8.91 -6.23 10.96
N ILE A 142 -8.73 -7.47 10.54
CA ILE A 142 -7.48 -7.97 9.96
C ILE A 142 -7.38 -7.56 8.50
N CYS A 143 -6.20 -7.08 8.08
CA CYS A 143 -5.90 -6.83 6.68
C CYS A 143 -5.69 -8.16 5.95
N ILE A 144 -6.62 -8.53 5.07
CA ILE A 144 -6.54 -9.81 4.35
C ILE A 144 -5.76 -9.72 3.04
N GLN A 145 -5.80 -8.56 2.39
CA GLN A 145 -5.26 -8.33 1.06
C GLN A 145 -4.84 -6.87 0.91
N ARG A 146 -3.77 -6.64 0.15
CA ARG A 146 -3.34 -5.32 -0.32
C ARG A 146 -3.16 -5.42 -1.83
N GLU A 147 -3.97 -4.70 -2.57
CA GLU A 147 -4.08 -4.83 -4.02
C GLU A 147 -3.94 -3.47 -4.70
N LYS A 148 -3.77 -3.50 -6.03
CA LYS A 148 -3.55 -2.32 -6.88
C LYS A 148 -2.27 -1.53 -6.51
N HIS A 149 -2.01 -0.49 -7.29
CA HIS A 149 -0.80 0.33 -7.23
C HIS A 149 -1.15 1.82 -7.32
N GLY A 150 -0.22 2.68 -6.91
CA GLY A 150 -0.35 4.13 -6.96
C GLY A 150 -1.49 4.65 -6.10
N LEU A 151 -2.17 5.68 -6.58
CA LEU A 151 -3.31 6.32 -5.89
C LEU A 151 -4.50 5.39 -5.66
N LYS A 152 -4.63 4.34 -6.47
CA LYS A 152 -5.71 3.35 -6.40
C LYS A 152 -5.40 2.17 -5.48
N HIS A 153 -4.26 2.19 -4.77
CA HIS A 153 -3.91 1.12 -3.86
C HIS A 153 -4.99 0.92 -2.81
N GLU A 154 -5.45 -0.31 -2.66
CA GLU A 154 -6.53 -0.68 -1.77
C GLU A 154 -6.10 -1.78 -0.81
N PHE A 155 -6.75 -1.82 0.34
CA PHE A 155 -6.58 -2.89 1.30
C PHE A 155 -7.94 -3.31 1.85
N THR A 156 -8.11 -4.60 2.05
CA THR A 156 -9.37 -5.17 2.52
C THR A 156 -9.25 -5.54 3.99
N LEU A 157 -10.13 -4.98 4.81
CA LEU A 157 -10.27 -5.36 6.21
C LEU A 157 -11.42 -6.35 6.37
N ARG A 158 -11.18 -7.41 7.13
CA ARG A 158 -12.18 -8.40 7.52
C ARG A 158 -12.33 -8.44 9.03
N ASN A 159 -13.56 -8.50 9.51
CA ASN A 159 -13.88 -8.80 10.90
C ASN A 159 -15.20 -9.56 10.98
N ILE A 160 -15.43 -10.27 12.08
CA ILE A 160 -16.71 -10.88 12.39
C ILE A 160 -17.40 -10.03 13.46
N VAL A 161 -18.53 -9.45 13.08
CA VAL A 161 -19.32 -8.52 13.89
C VAL A 161 -20.66 -9.18 14.12
N ASP A 162 -21.02 -9.42 15.39
CA ASP A 162 -22.28 -10.07 15.77
C ASP A 162 -22.54 -11.39 15.03
N GLY A 163 -21.47 -12.17 14.82
CA GLY A 163 -21.53 -13.46 14.12
C GLY A 163 -21.59 -13.37 12.58
N LEU A 164 -21.59 -12.17 12.01
CA LEU A 164 -21.57 -11.92 10.57
C LEU A 164 -20.19 -11.49 10.10
N GLY A 165 -19.68 -12.12 9.04
CA GLY A 165 -18.43 -11.72 8.41
C GLY A 165 -18.61 -10.45 7.58
N VAL A 166 -17.95 -9.37 7.99
CA VAL A 166 -17.96 -8.07 7.31
C VAL A 166 -16.60 -7.83 6.68
N GLU A 167 -16.60 -7.46 5.41
CA GLU A 167 -15.41 -7.02 4.68
C GLU A 167 -15.61 -5.59 4.17
N ILE A 168 -14.61 -4.73 4.39
CA ILE A 168 -14.59 -3.37 3.87
C ILE A 168 -13.29 -3.17 3.09
N VAL A 169 -13.43 -2.76 1.84
CA VAL A 169 -12.30 -2.36 1.00
C VAL A 169 -12.07 -0.87 1.17
N TYR A 170 -10.87 -0.51 1.61
CA TYR A 170 -10.44 0.87 1.75
C TYR A 170 -9.41 1.21 0.69
N GLU A 171 -9.64 2.31 -0.03
CA GLU A 171 -8.64 2.95 -0.87
C GLU A 171 -7.70 3.77 0.02
N LEU A 172 -6.40 3.45 0.03
CA LEU A 172 -5.42 4.01 0.98
C LEU A 172 -5.36 5.54 0.94
N TYR A 173 -5.52 6.12 -0.25
CA TYR A 173 -5.38 7.56 -0.49
C TYR A 173 -6.72 8.32 -0.49
N ASN A 174 -7.83 7.66 -0.14
CA ASN A 174 -9.14 8.28 -0.15
C ASN A 174 -9.21 9.47 0.84
N PRO A 175 -9.75 10.64 0.43
CA PRO A 175 -9.84 11.82 1.30
C PRO A 175 -10.77 11.62 2.50
N THR A 176 -11.70 10.67 2.39
CA THR A 176 -12.67 10.33 3.44
C THR A 176 -12.00 9.67 4.65
N ILE A 177 -10.86 9.00 4.46
CA ILE A 177 -10.12 8.40 5.56
C ILE A 177 -9.48 9.51 6.39
N THR A 178 -9.80 9.51 7.68
CA THR A 178 -9.30 10.48 8.64
C THR A 178 -8.07 9.96 9.38
N ARG A 179 -8.10 8.68 9.80
CA ARG A 179 -7.01 8.06 10.57
C ARG A 179 -6.94 6.57 10.32
N ILE A 180 -5.72 6.05 10.22
CA ILE A 180 -5.41 4.62 10.18
C ILE A 180 -4.55 4.32 11.40
N GLU A 181 -5.00 3.43 12.26
CA GLU A 181 -4.27 2.98 13.45
C GLU A 181 -3.91 1.50 13.29
N VAL A 182 -2.66 1.14 13.56
CA VAL A 182 -2.25 -0.27 13.63
C VAL A 182 -2.44 -0.74 15.06
N LEU A 183 -3.36 -1.69 15.27
CA LEU A 183 -3.60 -2.27 16.60
C LEU A 183 -2.61 -3.40 16.88
N LYS A 184 -2.35 -4.26 15.89
CA LYS A 184 -1.39 -5.35 16.01
C LYS A 184 -0.60 -5.47 14.71
N LEU A 185 0.70 -5.24 14.80
CA LEU A 185 1.61 -5.38 13.66
C LEU A 185 2.13 -6.82 13.60
N GLU A 186 1.71 -7.57 12.59
CA GLU A 186 2.18 -8.93 12.34
C GLU A 186 2.17 -9.23 10.84
N ARG A 187 3.05 -10.13 10.42
CA ARG A 187 3.05 -10.74 9.08
C ARG A 187 2.49 -12.15 9.15
N ARG A 188 1.84 -12.61 8.10
CA ARG A 188 1.45 -14.01 7.90
C ARG A 188 2.35 -14.66 6.85
N LEU A 189 2.26 -15.99 6.75
CA LEU A 189 3.02 -16.78 5.78
C LEU A 189 2.62 -16.48 4.33
N ASP A 190 1.35 -16.15 4.12
CA ASP A 190 0.78 -15.88 2.80
C ASP A 190 0.55 -14.37 2.61
N GLU A 191 0.72 -13.89 1.37
CA GLU A 191 0.44 -12.50 0.98
C GLU A 191 -1.06 -12.22 0.79
N ASN A 192 -1.90 -13.26 0.73
CA ASN A 192 -3.34 -13.17 0.53
C ASN A 192 -4.07 -14.12 1.48
N LEU A 193 -4.87 -13.55 2.38
CA LEU A 193 -5.62 -14.27 3.41
C LEU A 193 -7.11 -14.44 3.07
N ALA A 194 -7.48 -14.44 1.79
CA ALA A 194 -8.88 -14.64 1.38
C ALA A 194 -9.48 -15.97 1.87
N TYR A 195 -8.64 -16.97 2.18
CA TYR A 195 -9.08 -18.23 2.79
C TYR A 195 -9.73 -18.06 4.17
N LEU A 196 -9.52 -16.92 4.83
CA LEU A 196 -10.20 -16.56 6.08
C LEU A 196 -11.73 -16.42 5.93
N ARG A 197 -12.25 -16.41 4.70
CA ARG A 197 -13.68 -16.50 4.40
C ARG A 197 -14.29 -17.87 4.72
N ASP A 198 -13.51 -18.93 4.48
CA ASP A 198 -13.91 -20.32 4.68
C ASP A 198 -13.35 -20.92 5.98
N ALA A 199 -12.52 -20.14 6.70
CA ALA A 199 -11.94 -20.51 7.99
C ALA A 199 -12.93 -20.32 9.16
N PRO A 200 -12.68 -20.99 10.30
CA PRO A 200 -13.42 -20.76 11.53
C PRO A 200 -13.43 -19.28 11.96
N PRO A 201 -14.56 -18.80 12.52
CA PRO A 201 -14.71 -17.41 12.95
C PRO A 201 -13.62 -16.89 13.91
N GLU A 202 -13.06 -17.77 14.74
CA GLU A 202 -12.08 -17.45 15.77
C GLU A 202 -10.85 -16.72 15.22
N TYR A 203 -10.40 -17.06 14.01
CA TYR A 203 -9.23 -16.45 13.38
C TYR A 203 -9.49 -15.07 12.76
N CYS A 204 -10.77 -14.68 12.65
CA CYS A 204 -11.22 -13.43 12.03
C CYS A 204 -11.90 -12.48 13.02
N THR A 205 -12.19 -12.93 14.24
CA THR A 205 -12.95 -12.16 15.22
C THR A 205 -12.00 -11.31 16.05
N PHE A 206 -12.13 -9.99 15.91
CA PHE A 206 -11.33 -9.03 16.67
C PHE A 206 -12.26 -8.05 17.42
N PRO A 207 -11.98 -7.77 18.71
CA PRO A 207 -12.78 -6.80 19.45
C PRO A 207 -12.54 -5.37 18.92
N PHE A 208 -13.60 -4.59 18.80
CA PHE A 208 -13.50 -3.19 18.35
C PHE A 208 -12.70 -2.32 19.33
N ASP A 209 -12.75 -2.63 20.61
CA ASP A 209 -12.06 -1.88 21.67
C ASP A 209 -10.63 -2.41 21.92
N MET A 210 -10.06 -3.17 20.98
CA MET A 210 -8.69 -3.65 21.08
C MET A 210 -7.70 -2.48 21.14
N GLU A 211 -6.83 -2.51 22.15
CA GLU A 211 -5.76 -1.54 22.31
C GLU A 211 -4.55 -1.84 21.41
N PRO A 212 -3.81 -0.82 20.94
CA PRO A 212 -2.60 -1.02 20.15
C PRO A 212 -1.47 -1.70 20.94
N VAL A 213 -1.02 -2.86 20.46
CA VAL A 213 0.14 -3.61 20.96
C VAL A 213 1.43 -2.93 20.47
N LYS A 214 2.15 -2.28 21.38
CA LYS A 214 3.40 -1.58 21.08
C LYS A 214 4.56 -2.58 20.98
N LEU A 215 5.30 -2.54 19.88
CA LEU A 215 6.56 -3.28 19.72
C LEU A 215 7.74 -2.44 20.25
N PRO A 216 8.78 -3.07 20.83
CA PRO A 216 9.98 -2.36 21.22
C PRO A 216 10.67 -1.74 20.00
N PRO A 217 11.26 -0.53 20.13
CA PRO A 217 11.90 0.13 19.01
C PRO A 217 13.08 -0.71 18.49
N GLY A 218 13.12 -0.94 17.17
CA GLY A 218 14.20 -1.69 16.51
C GLY A 218 13.96 -3.20 16.39
N SER A 219 12.92 -3.78 17.01
CA SER A 219 12.54 -5.15 16.69
C SER A 219 11.94 -5.23 15.28
N GLY A 220 12.34 -6.22 14.50
CA GLY A 220 11.68 -6.54 13.24
C GLY A 220 10.22 -6.94 13.43
N VAL A 221 9.45 -6.92 12.34
CA VAL A 221 8.03 -7.27 12.36
C VAL A 221 7.87 -8.77 12.61
N PRO A 222 7.09 -9.19 13.63
CA PRO A 222 6.94 -10.61 13.93
C PRO A 222 6.19 -11.36 12.83
N LEU A 223 6.71 -12.54 12.45
CA LEU A 223 6.07 -13.46 11.52
C LEU A 223 5.21 -14.46 12.30
N ASN A 224 3.91 -14.42 12.08
CA ASN A 224 2.95 -15.34 12.65
C ASN A 224 2.83 -16.57 11.73
N THR A 225 3.34 -17.72 12.20
CA THR A 225 3.40 -19.00 11.49
C THR A 225 2.18 -19.89 11.72
N ILE A 226 1.14 -19.39 12.39
CA ILE A 226 -0.10 -20.14 12.65
C ILE A 226 -0.72 -20.60 11.32
N GLN A 227 -1.00 -21.90 11.24
CA GLN A 227 -1.78 -22.50 10.16
C GLN A 227 -3.25 -22.54 10.55
N VAL A 228 -4.10 -22.01 9.67
CA VAL A 228 -5.54 -21.91 9.89
C VAL A 228 -6.22 -23.17 9.34
N PRO A 229 -6.93 -23.96 10.17
CA PRO A 229 -7.67 -25.12 9.71
C PRO A 229 -8.92 -24.71 8.93
N ILE A 230 -9.09 -25.23 7.72
CA ILE A 230 -10.35 -25.06 6.97
C ILE A 230 -11.20 -26.30 7.20
N THR A 231 -12.27 -26.16 7.98
CA THR A 231 -13.04 -27.32 8.46
C THR A 231 -14.00 -27.88 7.41
N SER A 232 -14.50 -27.04 6.50
CA SER A 232 -15.50 -27.44 5.49
C SER A 232 -14.87 -27.75 4.14
N THR A 233 -15.34 -28.81 3.48
CA THR A 233 -14.99 -29.18 2.09
C THR A 233 -15.75 -28.36 1.04
N HIS A 234 -16.78 -27.61 1.44
CA HIS A 234 -17.60 -26.75 0.57
C HIS A 234 -17.17 -25.28 0.67
N TRP A 235 -15.89 -25.02 0.39
CA TRP A 235 -15.34 -23.66 0.37
C TRP A 235 -15.71 -22.90 -0.91
N GLN A 236 -15.68 -21.56 -0.84
CA GLN A 236 -15.96 -20.68 -1.97
C GLN A 236 -14.92 -20.81 -3.09
N TYR A 237 -13.66 -21.07 -2.72
CA TYR A 237 -12.53 -21.17 -3.65
C TYR A 237 -11.77 -22.47 -3.44
N LYS A 238 -11.20 -22.99 -4.53
CA LYS A 238 -10.46 -24.24 -4.54
C LYS A 238 -9.05 -24.07 -3.97
N TRP A 239 -8.97 -23.84 -2.67
CA TRP A 239 -7.73 -23.59 -1.93
C TRP A 239 -6.72 -24.72 -2.11
N GLU A 240 -7.17 -25.95 -2.34
CA GLU A 240 -6.29 -27.10 -2.59
C GLU A 240 -5.36 -26.94 -3.80
N ARG A 241 -5.68 -26.02 -4.71
CA ARG A 241 -4.92 -25.77 -5.95
C ARG A 241 -3.90 -24.66 -5.80
N HIS A 242 -3.95 -23.91 -4.70
CA HIS A 242 -3.07 -22.79 -4.45
C HIS A 242 -1.92 -23.23 -3.55
N ASP A 243 -0.73 -22.68 -3.78
CA ASP A 243 0.46 -22.94 -2.96
C ASP A 243 0.44 -22.06 -1.70
N LEU A 244 -0.53 -22.34 -0.81
CA LEU A 244 -0.73 -21.63 0.46
C LEU A 244 0.01 -22.35 1.59
N LYS A 245 0.72 -21.58 2.42
CA LYS A 245 1.53 -22.09 3.54
C LYS A 245 0.83 -21.92 4.90
N GLY A 246 -0.07 -20.94 5.01
CA GLY A 246 -0.80 -20.62 6.23
C GLY A 246 -2.12 -21.39 6.40
N VAL A 247 -2.39 -22.40 5.58
CA VAL A 247 -3.65 -23.15 5.60
C VAL A 247 -3.41 -24.62 5.93
N LEU A 248 -4.16 -25.14 6.89
CA LEU A 248 -4.28 -26.56 7.15
C LEU A 248 -5.54 -27.09 6.46
N LEU A 249 -5.35 -27.76 5.32
CA LEU A 249 -6.46 -28.35 4.56
C LEU A 249 -6.98 -29.61 5.27
N PRO A 250 -8.30 -29.88 5.21
CA PRO A 250 -8.88 -31.10 5.74
C PRO A 250 -8.41 -32.31 4.90
N PRO A 251 -8.58 -33.55 5.39
CA PRO A 251 -8.21 -34.74 4.63
C PRO A 251 -9.03 -34.82 3.32
N LEU A 252 -8.37 -34.51 2.20
CA LEU A 252 -9.02 -34.45 0.89
C LEU A 252 -9.15 -35.83 0.22
N PRO A 253 -10.27 -36.10 -0.47
CA PRO A 253 -10.41 -37.29 -1.30
C PRO A 253 -9.28 -37.41 -2.34
N ARG A 254 -8.87 -38.65 -2.65
CA ARG A 254 -7.80 -38.92 -3.64
C ARG A 254 -8.05 -38.26 -5.00
N SER A 255 -9.31 -38.19 -5.43
CA SER A 255 -9.71 -37.54 -6.68
C SER A 255 -9.40 -36.04 -6.69
N VAL A 256 -9.66 -35.36 -5.57
CA VAL A 256 -9.41 -33.92 -5.38
C VAL A 256 -7.91 -33.65 -5.33
N ARG A 257 -7.14 -34.45 -4.58
CA ARG A 257 -5.67 -34.34 -4.54
C ARG A 257 -5.03 -34.51 -5.91
N LYS A 258 -5.44 -35.53 -6.68
CA LYS A 258 -4.98 -35.73 -8.07
C LYS A 258 -5.41 -34.59 -9.00
N ALA A 259 -6.55 -33.95 -8.74
CA ALA A 259 -6.94 -32.77 -9.49
C ALA A 259 -6.02 -31.59 -9.16
N ALA A 260 -5.78 -31.32 -7.88
CA ALA A 260 -4.86 -30.27 -7.44
C ALA A 260 -3.45 -30.44 -8.05
N GLU A 261 -2.90 -31.65 -7.98
CA GLU A 261 -1.61 -32.01 -8.57
C GLU A 261 -1.54 -31.70 -10.07
N ARG A 262 -2.62 -31.97 -10.82
CA ARG A 262 -2.70 -31.62 -12.26
C ARG A 262 -2.70 -30.11 -12.54
N TYR A 263 -3.17 -29.29 -11.59
CA TYR A 263 -3.14 -27.82 -11.70
C TYR A 263 -1.85 -27.22 -11.13
N SER A 264 -1.07 -28.00 -10.38
CA SER A 264 0.19 -27.51 -9.83
C SER A 264 1.14 -27.14 -10.96
N GLU A 265 1.81 -25.99 -10.81
CA GLU A 265 2.79 -25.49 -11.77
C GLU A 265 4.17 -25.52 -11.11
N PRO A 266 4.78 -26.70 -10.84
CA PRO A 266 6.07 -26.78 -10.15
C PRO A 266 7.18 -26.04 -10.92
N TRP A 267 7.08 -26.00 -12.25
CA TRP A 267 8.05 -25.30 -13.11
C TRP A 267 8.06 -23.77 -12.92
N ARG A 268 6.99 -23.21 -12.32
CA ARG A 268 6.79 -21.77 -12.16
C ARG A 268 7.89 -21.10 -11.34
N GLN A 269 8.50 -21.80 -10.40
CA GLN A 269 9.60 -21.27 -9.59
C GLN A 269 10.89 -21.05 -10.39
N TRP A 270 11.04 -21.74 -11.53
CA TRP A 270 12.21 -21.61 -12.42
C TRP A 270 11.90 -20.83 -13.72
N ASP A 271 10.70 -20.23 -13.83
CA ASP A 271 10.35 -19.38 -14.97
C ASP A 271 10.95 -17.97 -14.79
N ILE A 272 12.22 -17.84 -15.17
CA ILE A 272 13.00 -16.60 -15.04
C ILE A 272 12.36 -15.44 -15.84
N MET A 273 11.79 -15.75 -17.01
CA MET A 273 11.14 -14.72 -17.84
C MET A 273 9.89 -14.17 -17.18
N ARG A 274 9.15 -15.02 -16.46
CA ARG A 274 8.02 -14.57 -15.65
C ARG A 274 8.48 -13.78 -14.43
N GLN A 275 9.52 -14.22 -13.73
CA GLN A 275 10.12 -13.46 -12.62
C GLN A 275 10.48 -12.06 -13.10
N TYR A 276 11.24 -11.94 -14.18
CA TYR A 276 11.60 -10.65 -14.80
C TYR A 276 10.40 -9.76 -15.13
N ARG A 277 9.29 -10.34 -15.64
CA ARG A 277 8.06 -9.57 -15.95
C ARG A 277 7.24 -9.16 -14.73
N THR A 278 7.38 -9.88 -13.62
CA THR A 278 6.54 -9.68 -12.41
C THR A 278 7.27 -8.84 -11.38
N GLU A 279 8.58 -9.04 -11.28
CA GLU A 279 9.46 -8.31 -10.38
C GLU A 279 9.73 -6.91 -10.90
N ILE A 280 10.03 -6.03 -9.95
CA ILE A 280 10.33 -4.63 -10.24
C ILE A 280 11.84 -4.53 -10.30
N HIS A 281 12.34 -4.02 -11.43
CA HIS A 281 13.76 -3.85 -11.65
C HIS A 281 14.40 -2.98 -10.57
N ASP A 282 15.65 -3.30 -10.21
CA ASP A 282 16.37 -2.63 -9.13
C ASP A 282 16.46 -1.11 -9.37
N GLU A 283 16.67 -0.68 -10.61
CA GLU A 283 16.69 0.75 -11.00
C GLU A 283 15.41 1.49 -10.61
N ASP A 284 14.24 0.89 -10.90
CA ASP A 284 12.95 1.48 -10.54
C ASP A 284 12.77 1.49 -9.03
N ARG A 285 13.19 0.42 -8.35
CA ARG A 285 13.10 0.29 -6.89
C ARG A 285 13.93 1.36 -6.18
N ASP A 286 15.17 1.55 -6.64
CA ASP A 286 16.11 2.52 -6.07
C ASP A 286 15.61 3.96 -6.31
N GLU A 287 15.13 4.28 -7.52
CA GLU A 287 14.51 5.58 -7.82
C GLU A 287 13.32 5.88 -6.88
N ILE A 288 12.44 4.90 -6.68
CA ILE A 288 11.28 5.05 -5.79
C ILE A 288 11.73 5.22 -4.33
N PHE A 289 12.72 4.46 -3.89
CA PHE A 289 13.22 4.50 -2.53
C PHE A 289 13.88 5.83 -2.21
N GLU A 290 14.70 6.36 -3.12
CA GLU A 290 15.28 7.71 -3.00
C GLU A 290 14.20 8.78 -2.87
N ASP A 291 13.13 8.72 -3.69
CA ASP A 291 11.98 9.61 -3.62
C ASP A 291 11.30 9.55 -2.24
N ILE A 292 11.12 8.34 -1.68
CA ILE A 292 10.49 8.11 -0.38
C ILE A 292 11.38 8.65 0.76
N GLU A 293 12.67 8.37 0.75
CA GLU A 293 13.60 8.84 1.78
C GLU A 293 13.69 10.36 1.78
N LYS A 294 13.76 10.97 0.59
CA LYS A 294 13.67 12.43 0.45
C LYS A 294 12.38 12.96 1.06
N HIS A 295 11.24 12.35 0.73
CA HIS A 295 9.96 12.76 1.28
C HIS A 295 9.88 12.64 2.81
N LYS A 296 10.45 11.58 3.41
CA LYS A 296 10.53 11.42 4.86
C LYS A 296 11.36 12.54 5.51
N GLN A 297 12.48 12.92 4.91
CA GLN A 297 13.30 14.04 5.36
C GLN A 297 12.51 15.36 5.30
N ASP A 298 11.84 15.62 4.17
CA ASP A 298 10.99 16.81 3.99
C ASP A 298 9.86 16.87 5.03
N LEU A 299 9.20 15.73 5.30
CA LEU A 299 8.18 15.60 6.33
C LEU A 299 8.71 15.87 7.74
N ALA A 300 9.88 15.32 8.07
CA ALA A 300 10.53 15.54 9.36
C ALA A 300 10.85 17.02 9.57
N GLN A 301 11.42 17.66 8.54
CA GLN A 301 11.71 19.10 8.55
C GLN A 301 10.44 19.93 8.70
N TYR A 302 9.41 19.64 7.90
CA TYR A 302 8.11 20.31 7.99
C TYR A 302 7.48 20.22 9.39
N ARG A 303 7.58 19.04 10.04
CA ARG A 303 7.11 18.83 11.42
C ARG A 303 7.92 19.65 12.44
N ILE A 304 9.23 19.79 12.25
CA ILE A 304 10.09 20.62 13.11
C ILE A 304 9.71 22.10 12.94
N ASP A 305 9.68 22.60 11.70
CA ASP A 305 9.39 23.99 11.37
C ASP A 305 8.00 24.39 11.87
N SER A 306 7.01 23.50 11.71
CA SER A 306 5.64 23.71 12.21
C SER A 306 5.61 23.85 13.74
N LYS A 307 6.39 23.05 14.48
CA LYS A 307 6.50 23.16 15.94
C LYS A 307 7.14 24.48 16.36
N GLU A 308 8.20 24.91 15.68
CA GLU A 308 8.85 26.20 15.95
C GLU A 308 7.92 27.38 15.65
N ASN A 309 7.18 27.33 14.55
CA ASN A 309 6.19 28.35 14.22
C ASN A 309 5.09 28.46 15.30
N ILE A 310 4.57 27.33 15.80
CA ILE A 310 3.61 27.32 16.90
C ILE A 310 4.20 27.94 18.18
N LYS A 311 5.47 27.64 18.50
CA LYS A 311 6.16 28.24 19.65
C LYS A 311 6.29 29.76 19.50
N ILE A 312 6.68 30.25 18.31
CA ILE A 312 6.81 31.68 18.01
C ILE A 312 5.45 32.38 18.19
N ILE A 313 4.38 31.83 17.64
CA ILE A 313 3.02 32.38 17.75
C ILE A 313 2.59 32.48 19.22
N ARG A 314 2.74 31.40 19.99
CA ARG A 314 2.40 31.39 21.43
C ARG A 314 3.23 32.42 22.23
N THR A 315 4.52 32.55 21.91
CA THR A 315 5.41 33.49 22.59
C THR A 315 5.01 34.94 22.30
N ARG A 316 4.67 35.25 21.03
CA ARG A 316 4.14 36.56 20.64
C ARG A 316 2.82 36.89 21.34
N GLN A 317 1.89 35.94 21.42
CA GLN A 317 0.63 36.11 22.15
C GLN A 317 0.85 36.38 23.65
N LYS A 318 1.77 35.65 24.28
CA LYS A 318 2.12 35.86 25.69
C LYS A 318 2.77 37.23 25.94
N ALA A 319 3.63 37.69 25.03
CA ALA A 319 4.22 39.02 25.09
C ALA A 319 3.16 40.12 24.92
N ALA A 320 2.22 39.96 23.98
CA ALA A 320 1.10 40.88 23.79
C ALA A 320 0.18 40.95 25.02
N GLY A 321 -0.15 39.80 25.63
CA GLY A 321 -0.92 39.75 26.87
C GLY A 321 -0.23 40.44 28.04
N ARG A 322 1.10 40.27 28.20
CA ARG A 322 1.88 40.99 29.22
C ARG A 322 1.87 42.50 29.00
N LYS A 323 1.95 42.95 27.74
CA LYS A 323 1.91 44.37 27.40
C LYS A 323 0.54 44.99 27.72
N ALA A 324 -0.55 44.29 27.39
CA ALA A 324 -1.91 44.73 27.72
C ALA A 324 -2.13 44.89 29.24
N ILE A 325 -1.63 43.95 30.06
CA ILE A 325 -1.71 44.04 31.53
C ILE A 325 -0.92 45.24 32.07
N LEU A 326 0.25 45.52 31.48
CA LEU A 326 1.08 46.66 31.85
C LEU A 326 0.40 48.00 31.51
N ASP A 327 -0.26 48.09 30.37
CA ASP A 327 -1.00 49.29 29.96
C ASP A 327 -2.24 49.54 30.85
N ASP A 328 -2.97 48.48 31.23
CA ASP A 328 -4.15 48.54 32.12
C ASP A 328 -3.77 48.95 33.56
N SER A 329 -2.62 48.47 34.04
CA SER A 329 -2.08 48.84 35.36
C SER A 329 -1.46 50.24 35.40
N GLN A 330 -1.19 50.86 34.25
CA GLN A 330 -0.82 52.28 34.15
C GLN A 330 -2.06 53.18 34.08
N GLN A 331 -3.14 52.76 33.42
CA GLN A 331 -4.40 53.52 33.38
C GLN A 331 -5.10 53.59 34.75
N THR A 332 -5.09 52.51 35.52
CA THR A 332 -5.68 52.48 36.88
C THR A 332 -4.96 53.36 37.91
N LYS A 333 -3.68 53.71 37.68
CA LYS A 333 -2.91 54.61 38.57
C LYS A 333 -3.20 56.09 38.35
N HIS A 334 -3.90 56.46 37.27
CA HIS A 334 -4.27 57.85 36.97
C HIS A 334 -5.72 58.20 37.31
N SER A 335 -6.52 57.28 37.86
CA SER A 335 -7.91 57.51 38.25
C SER A 335 -8.14 57.47 39.77
N ASN A 336 -7.39 58.26 40.55
CA ASN A 336 -7.82 58.62 41.91
C ASN A 336 -8.56 59.96 41.85
N PRO A 337 -9.84 60.04 42.29
CA PRO A 337 -10.57 61.30 42.29
C PRO A 337 -10.02 62.25 43.37
N PRO A 338 -10.02 63.58 43.14
CA PRO A 338 -9.59 64.54 44.14
C PRO A 338 -10.58 64.54 45.31
N THR A 339 -10.08 64.26 46.50
CA THR A 339 -10.79 64.40 47.78
C THR A 339 -11.22 65.85 47.97
N SER A 340 -12.53 66.11 48.01
CA SER A 340 -13.07 67.42 48.41
C SER A 340 -13.09 67.54 49.93
N LYS A 341 -12.78 68.75 50.41
CA LYS A 341 -12.84 69.20 51.80
C LYS A 341 -14.25 69.16 52.38
#